data_AF-A0A2N9VQU4-F1
#
_entry.id   AF-A0A2N9VQU4-F1
#
_cell.length_a   1.000
_cell.length_b   1.000
_cell.length_c   1.000
_cell.angle_alpha   90.00
_cell.angle_beta   90.00
_cell.angle_gamma   90.00
#
_symmetry.space_group_name_H-M   'P 1'
#
loop_
_entity.id
_entity.type
_entity.pdbx_description
1 polymer ?
#
loop_
_entity_poly.entity_id
_entity_poly.type
_entity_poly.pdbx_seq_one_letter_code
_entity_poly.pdbx_strand_id
1 'polypeptide(L)'
;MADKIQASEFNHAQRKAISRLVISEPLCSMPGVGQSTLDQLVLWGIIVQDGQHRHGQPTYKLTDEGNRVREALYKSNSLPR
;
A
#
# COMPACT_ATOMS: atom_id res chain seq x y z
N MET A 1 20.30 -4.12 -7.13
CA MET A 1 20.15 -4.67 -5.77
C MET A 1 18.73 -4.35 -5.33
N ALA A 2 17.81 -5.31 -5.44
CA ALA A 2 16.47 -5.16 -4.87
C ALA A 2 16.50 -5.90 -3.53
N ASP A 3 16.79 -5.16 -2.47
CA ASP A 3 16.68 -5.67 -1.11
C ASP A 3 15.22 -6.07 -0.89
N LYS A 4 14.99 -7.33 -0.50
CA LYS A 4 13.63 -7.84 -0.27
C LYS A 4 13.07 -7.14 0.96
N ILE A 5 12.22 -6.14 0.74
CA ILE A 5 11.58 -5.38 1.83
C ILE A 5 10.85 -6.36 2.75
N GLN A 6 11.30 -6.45 3.99
CA GLN A 6 10.71 -7.38 4.96
C GLN A 6 9.44 -6.79 5.57
N ALA A 7 8.51 -7.66 5.96
CA ALA A 7 7.25 -7.28 6.62
C ALA A 7 7.45 -6.40 7.88
N SER A 8 8.61 -6.55 8.55
CA SER A 8 9.03 -5.76 9.71
C SER A 8 9.34 -4.30 9.38
N GLU A 9 9.71 -3.97 8.14
CA GLU A 9 10.10 -2.62 7.72
C GLU A 9 8.90 -1.71 7.46
N PHE A 10 7.70 -2.29 7.32
CA PHE A 10 6.49 -1.50 7.10
C PHE A 10 5.97 -0.89 8.39
N ASN A 11 5.80 0.43 8.39
CA ASN A 11 5.15 1.16 9.48
C ASN A 11 3.62 0.96 9.48
N HIS A 12 2.96 1.39 10.56
CA HIS A 12 1.51 1.21 10.72
C HIS A 12 0.68 1.81 9.57
N ALA A 13 1.06 3.00 9.08
CA ALA A 13 0.38 3.67 7.97
C ALA A 13 0.51 2.88 6.65
N GLN A 14 1.70 2.35 6.37
CA GLN A 14 1.96 1.54 5.18
C GLN A 14 1.18 0.23 5.21
N ARG A 15 1.17 -0.48 6.34
CA ARG A 15 0.38 -1.71 6.50
C ARG A 15 -1.11 -1.46 6.33
N LYS A 16 -1.61 -0.33 6.85
CA LYS A 16 -3.00 0.11 6.67
C LYS A 16 -3.33 0.37 5.20
N ALA A 17 -2.45 1.06 4.47
CA ALA A 17 -2.60 1.31 3.03
C ALA A 17 -2.66 0.00 2.23
N ILE A 18 -1.73 -0.94 2.49
CA ILE A 18 -1.65 -2.23 1.81
C ILE A 18 -2.89 -3.09 2.07
N SER A 19 -3.40 -3.11 3.32
CA SER A 19 -4.64 -3.84 3.67
C SER A 19 -5.85 -3.34 2.86
N ARG A 20 -5.93 -2.03 2.65
CA ARG A 20 -7.13 -1.35 2.12
C ARG A 20 -7.13 -1.17 0.61
N LEU A 21 -5.97 -1.24 -0.02
CA LEU A 21 -5.84 -1.32 -1.48
C LEU A 21 -6.58 -2.51 -2.11
N VAL A 22 -6.83 -3.57 -1.34
CA VAL A 22 -7.63 -4.72 -1.78
C VAL A 22 -9.09 -4.35 -2.05
N ILE A 23 -9.58 -3.29 -1.41
CA ILE A 23 -10.99 -2.86 -1.48
C ILE A 23 -11.19 -1.79 -2.57
N SER A 24 -10.14 -1.43 -3.31
CA SER A 24 -10.18 -0.41 -4.37
C SER A 24 -10.67 0.97 -3.87
N GLU A 25 -10.50 1.26 -2.58
CA GLU A 25 -10.87 2.54 -1.97
C GLU A 25 -9.83 3.63 -2.31
N PRO A 26 -10.25 4.90 -2.48
CA PRO A 26 -9.33 6.01 -2.67
C PRO A 26 -8.46 6.22 -1.42
N LEU A 27 -7.17 5.89 -1.53
CA LEU A 27 -6.20 6.03 -0.44
C LEU A 27 -6.02 7.47 0.05
N CYS A 28 -6.28 8.46 -0.82
CA CYS A 28 -6.15 9.88 -0.53
C CYS A 28 -7.08 10.37 0.59
N SER A 29 -8.18 9.65 0.85
CA SER A 29 -9.14 9.98 1.90
C SER A 29 -8.91 9.20 3.19
N MET A 30 -7.84 8.39 3.27
CA MET A 30 -7.64 7.52 4.42
C MET A 30 -6.99 8.24 5.60
N PRO A 31 -7.66 8.29 6.77
CA PRO A 31 -7.07 8.88 7.97
C PRO A 31 -5.86 8.05 8.41
N GLY A 32 -4.69 8.71 8.47
CA GLY A 32 -3.41 8.12 8.88
C GLY A 32 -2.55 7.56 7.74
N VAL A 33 -3.01 7.61 6.48
CA VAL A 33 -2.17 7.31 5.30
C VAL A 33 -1.91 8.63 4.57
N GLY A 34 -0.75 9.22 4.81
CA GLY A 34 -0.34 10.46 4.14
C GLY A 34 0.17 10.21 2.71
N GLN A 35 0.24 11.26 1.90
CA GLN A 35 0.79 11.18 0.54
C GLN A 35 2.24 10.65 0.54
N SER A 36 3.06 11.04 1.52
CA SER A 36 4.44 10.54 1.68
C SER A 36 4.52 9.02 1.85
N THR A 37 3.51 8.42 2.50
CA THR A 37 3.40 6.96 2.63
C THR A 37 3.14 6.32 1.28
N LEU A 38 2.26 6.93 0.46
CA LEU A 38 1.95 6.44 -0.88
C LEU A 38 3.15 6.57 -1.80
N ASP A 39 3.85 7.70 -1.77
CA ASP A 39 5.04 7.93 -2.58
C ASP A 39 6.14 6.91 -2.26
N GLN A 40 6.33 6.55 -0.99
CA GLN A 40 7.26 5.48 -0.61
C GLN A 40 6.84 4.11 -1.16
N LEU A 41 5.55 3.76 -1.06
CA LEU A 41 5.04 2.49 -1.58
C LEU A 41 5.14 2.41 -3.12
N VAL A 42 4.98 3.54 -3.82
CA VAL A 42 5.20 3.65 -5.27
C VAL A 42 6.69 3.49 -5.58
N LEU A 43 7.57 4.17 -4.84
CA LEU A 43 9.02 4.10 -5.03
C LEU A 43 9.57 2.68 -4.77
N TRP A 44 8.97 1.95 -3.84
CA TRP A 44 9.27 0.55 -3.58
C TRP A 44 8.61 -0.43 -4.56
N GLY A 45 7.80 0.05 -5.49
CA GLY A 45 7.11 -0.79 -6.48
C GLY A 45 6.04 -1.70 -5.87
N ILE A 46 5.57 -1.41 -4.66
CA ILE A 46 4.50 -2.16 -3.97
C ILE A 46 3.13 -1.79 -4.56
N ILE A 47 2.96 -0.52 -4.92
CA ILE A 47 1.72 0.01 -5.48
C ILE A 47 2.03 0.79 -6.74
N VAL A 48 1.05 0.87 -7.63
CA VAL A 48 1.12 1.69 -8.84
C VAL A 48 -0.16 2.49 -8.99
N GLN A 49 -0.04 3.71 -9.51
CA GLN A 49 -1.21 4.50 -9.86
C GLN A 49 -1.94 3.82 -11.04
N ASP A 50 -3.21 3.50 -10.85
CA ASP A 50 -4.05 2.81 -11.85
C ASP A 50 -5.05 3.75 -12.53
N GLY A 51 -5.19 4.98 -12.03
CA GLY A 51 -6.09 5.95 -12.64
C GLY A 51 -6.34 7.17 -11.76
N GLN A 52 -7.51 7.74 -11.95
CA GLN A 52 -8.04 8.84 -11.16
C GLN A 52 -9.51 8.59 -10.81
N HIS A 53 -9.87 8.90 -9.57
CA HIS A 53 -11.24 8.89 -9.09
C HIS A 53 -12.03 10.08 -9.68
N ARG A 54 -13.36 10.07 -9.54
CA ARG A 54 -14.28 11.11 -10.06
C ARG A 54 -13.97 12.55 -9.64
N HIS A 55 -13.15 12.75 -8.61
CA HIS A 55 -12.74 14.05 -8.10
C HIS A 55 -11.28 14.42 -8.43
N GLY A 56 -10.66 13.75 -9.41
CA GLY A 56 -9.27 14.00 -9.81
C GLY A 56 -8.20 13.43 -8.87
N GLN A 57 -8.62 12.69 -7.84
CA GLN A 57 -7.69 12.04 -6.90
C GLN A 57 -7.08 10.79 -7.53
N PRO A 58 -5.77 10.54 -7.39
CA PRO A 58 -5.14 9.34 -7.94
C PRO A 58 -5.68 8.07 -7.27
N THR A 59 -5.98 7.06 -8.07
CA THR A 59 -6.28 5.70 -7.58
C THR A 59 -5.04 4.84 -7.70
N TYR A 60 -4.85 3.94 -6.74
CA TYR A 60 -3.69 3.06 -6.68
C TYR A 60 -4.15 1.61 -6.65
N LYS A 61 -3.33 0.71 -7.20
CA LYS A 61 -3.50 -0.74 -7.10
C LYS A 61 -2.22 -1.40 -6.61
N LEU A 62 -2.34 -2.59 -6.04
CA LEU A 62 -1.20 -3.42 -5.69
C LEU A 62 -0.54 -3.99 -6.97
N THR A 63 0.78 -3.99 -6.98
CA THR A 63 1.56 -4.77 -7.96
C THR A 63 1.63 -6.24 -7.54
N ASP A 64 2.20 -7.10 -8.38
CA ASP A 64 2.49 -8.50 -8.00
C ASP A 64 3.38 -8.58 -6.75
N GLU A 65 4.36 -7.67 -6.62
CA GLU A 65 5.21 -7.60 -5.45
C GLU A 65 4.45 -7.11 -4.22
N GLY A 66 3.58 -6.10 -4.38
CA GLY A 66 2.73 -5.65 -3.29
C GLY A 66 1.75 -6.71 -2.80
N ASN A 67 1.26 -7.58 -3.69
CA ASN A 67 0.45 -8.72 -3.29
C ASN A 67 1.25 -9.72 -2.44
N ARG A 68 2.50 -10.04 -2.81
CA ARG A 68 3.38 -10.91 -2.01
C ARG A 68 3.65 -10.31 -0.63
N VAL A 69 3.93 -9.02 -0.56
CA VAL A 69 4.13 -8.29 0.70
C VAL A 69 2.88 -8.34 1.56
N ARG A 70 1.70 -8.12 0.96
CA ARG A 70 0.41 -8.22 1.67
C ARG A 70 0.21 -9.61 2.25
N GLU A 71 0.45 -10.66 1.48
CA GLU A 71 0.33 -12.04 1.96
C GLU A 71 1.30 -12.34 3.10
N ALA A 72 2.54 -11.84 3.01
CA ALA A 72 3.51 -11.95 4.11
C ALA A 72 3.01 -11.24 5.37
N LEU A 73 2.52 -10.00 5.25
CA LEU A 73 1.95 -9.23 6.38
C LEU A 73 0.70 -9.89 6.98
N TYR A 74 -0.15 -10.49 6.14
CA TYR A 74 -1.33 -11.23 6.58
C TYR A 74 -0.95 -12.49 7.36
N LYS A 75 0.00 -13.29 6.84
CA LYS A 75 0.53 -14.48 7.52
C LYS A 75 1.19 -14.13 8.86
N SER A 76 1.86 -12.98 8.94
CA SER A 76 2.47 -12.47 10.16
C SER A 76 1.47 -11.77 11.11
N ASN A 77 0.16 -11.84 10.85
CA ASN A 77 -0.91 -11.16 11.60
C ASN A 77 -0.59 -9.68 11.90
N SER A 78 0.09 -9.04 10.94
CA SER A 78 0.71 -7.72 11.08
C SER A 78 -0.11 -6.63 10.38
N LEU A 79 -1.12 -7.03 9.59
CA LEU A 79 -2.09 -6.11 9.01
C LEU A 79 -3.09 -5.66 10.08
N PRO A 80 -3.36 -4.35 10.19
CA PRO A 80 -4.45 -3.87 11.03
C PRO A 80 -5.78 -4.43 10.51
N ARG A 81 -6.62 -4.92 11.43
CA ARG A 81 -8.00 -5.32 11.16
C ARG A 81 -8.86 -4.12 10.78
#